data_AF-A0A089K015-F1
#
_entry.id   AF-A0A089K015-F1
#
_cell.length_a   1.000
_cell.length_b   1.000
_cell.length_c   1.000
_cell.angle_alpha   90.00
_cell.angle_beta   90.00
_cell.angle_gamma   90.00
#
_symmetry.space_group_name_H-M   'P 1'
#
loop_
_entity.id
_entity.type
_entity.pdbx_description
1 polymer ?
#
loop_
_entity_poly.entity_id
_entity_poly.type
_entity_poly.pdbx_seq_one_letter_code
_entity_poly.pdbx_strand_id
1 'polypeptide(L)'
;MEFTPEQQAHIDQMLADTKTTWETEVLTPLNAERDELLQFKPVDKTDAEKALEQREQELFKKEISIELKANKLDDFAEFLNVSNAEELKAKITQLSKILDARKINNGYVPDTHKQTTAYDQAAAKNDVNGMIGAKLAKLFN
;
A
#
# COMPACT_ATOMS: atom_id res chain seq x y z
N MET A 1 -15.30 -58.54 -49.22
CA MET A 1 -13.99 -59.23 -49.20
C MET A 1 -13.71 -59.54 -47.76
N GLU A 2 -13.67 -60.82 -47.41
CA GLU A 2 -13.23 -61.26 -46.08
C GLU A 2 -11.71 -61.46 -46.14
N PHE A 3 -11.01 -61.00 -45.10
CA PHE A 3 -9.59 -61.26 -44.97
C PHE A 3 -9.35 -62.75 -44.80
N THR A 4 -8.28 -63.26 -45.42
CA THR A 4 -7.82 -64.62 -45.12
C THR A 4 -7.42 -64.71 -43.64
N PRO A 5 -7.46 -65.90 -43.02
CA PRO A 5 -7.06 -66.08 -41.62
C PRO A 5 -5.66 -65.53 -41.30
N GLU A 6 -4.73 -65.64 -42.25
CA GLU A 6 -3.36 -65.12 -42.13
C GLU A 6 -3.32 -63.58 -42.18
N GLN A 7 -4.12 -62.96 -43.04
CA GLN A 7 -4.26 -61.51 -43.10
C GLN A 7 -4.91 -60.96 -41.83
N GLN A 8 -5.91 -61.65 -41.29
CA GLN A 8 -6.55 -61.26 -40.04
C GLN A 8 -5.57 -61.34 -38.86
N ALA A 9 -4.80 -62.43 -38.76
CA ALA A 9 -3.77 -62.56 -37.72
C ALA A 9 -2.69 -61.46 -37.81
N HIS A 10 -2.29 -61.07 -39.03
CA HIS A 10 -1.34 -59.98 -39.23
C HIS A 10 -1.92 -58.61 -38.82
N ILE A 11 -3.18 -58.34 -39.15
CA ILE A 11 -3.90 -57.13 -38.73
C ILE A 11 -4.01 -57.06 -37.21
N ASP A 12 -4.39 -58.18 -36.58
CA ASP A 12 -4.54 -58.26 -35.12
C ASP A 12 -3.19 -58.03 -34.41
N GLN A 13 -2.10 -58.57 -34.97
CA GLN A 13 -0.75 -58.34 -34.46
C GLN A 13 -0.35 -56.87 -34.59
N MET A 14 -0.57 -56.24 -35.75
CA MET A 14 -0.27 -54.81 -35.93
C MET A 14 -1.07 -53.92 -34.98
N LEU A 15 -2.34 -54.25 -34.72
CA LEU A 15 -3.17 -53.53 -33.77
C LEU A 15 -2.65 -53.69 -32.33
N ALA A 16 -2.24 -54.90 -31.95
CA ALA A 16 -1.63 -55.16 -30.65
C ALA A 16 -0.32 -54.39 -30.47
N ASP A 17 0.58 -54.44 -31.46
CA ASP A 17 1.87 -53.75 -31.41
C ASP A 17 1.70 -52.23 -31.38
N THR A 18 0.78 -51.69 -32.19
CA THR A 18 0.47 -50.26 -32.21
C THR A 18 -0.12 -49.82 -30.87
N LYS A 19 -1.01 -50.62 -30.29
CA LYS A 19 -1.60 -50.32 -28.98
C LYS A 19 -0.53 -50.31 -27.89
N THR A 20 0.33 -51.33 -27.86
CA THR A 20 1.44 -51.39 -26.89
C THR A 20 2.38 -50.20 -27.05
N THR A 21 2.75 -49.86 -28.28
CA THR A 21 3.61 -48.71 -28.57
C THR A 21 2.98 -47.40 -28.08
N TRP A 22 1.69 -47.19 -28.35
CA TRP A 22 0.98 -45.99 -27.88
C TRP A 22 0.88 -45.93 -26.35
N GLU A 23 0.59 -47.05 -25.69
CA GLU A 23 0.52 -47.11 -24.23
C GLU A 23 1.89 -46.78 -23.61
N THR A 24 2.98 -47.33 -24.14
CA THR A 24 4.32 -47.16 -23.55
C THR A 24 5.00 -45.85 -23.92
N GLU A 25 4.87 -45.40 -25.16
CA GLU A 25 5.61 -44.23 -25.67
C GLU A 25 4.84 -42.93 -25.51
N VAL A 26 3.50 -42.99 -25.41
CA VAL A 26 2.65 -41.79 -25.35
C VAL A 26 1.92 -41.70 -24.01
N LEU A 27 1.14 -42.72 -23.66
CA LEU A 27 0.27 -42.63 -22.48
C LEU A 27 1.06 -42.63 -21.16
N THR A 28 2.06 -43.51 -21.02
CA THR A 28 2.88 -43.57 -19.81
C THR A 28 3.67 -42.27 -19.56
N PRO A 29 4.41 -41.70 -20.53
CA PRO A 29 5.12 -40.45 -20.32
C PRO A 29 4.19 -39.27 -20.04
N LEU A 30 3.04 -39.20 -20.73
CA LEU A 30 2.06 -38.13 -20.52
C LEU A 30 1.47 -38.18 -19.10
N ASN A 31 1.17 -39.37 -18.59
CA ASN A 31 0.71 -39.52 -17.21
C ASN A 31 1.81 -39.16 -16.21
N ALA A 32 3.06 -39.55 -16.46
CA ALA A 32 4.18 -39.18 -15.60
C ALA A 32 4.38 -37.65 -15.54
N GLU A 33 4.36 -36.96 -16.70
CA GLU A 33 4.45 -35.50 -16.76
C GLU A 33 3.26 -34.84 -16.05
N ARG A 34 2.04 -35.35 -16.24
CA ARG A 34 0.85 -34.84 -15.55
C ARG A 34 0.96 -35.01 -14.03
N ASP A 35 1.44 -36.15 -13.55
CA ASP A 35 1.62 -36.41 -12.12
C ASP A 35 2.75 -35.53 -11.53
N GLU A 36 3.82 -35.28 -12.29
CA GLU A 36 4.85 -34.31 -11.94
C GLU A 36 4.28 -32.90 -11.86
N LEU A 37 3.43 -32.48 -12.80
CA LEU A 37 2.84 -31.15 -12.80
C LEU A 37 1.81 -30.94 -11.69
N LEU A 38 1.08 -31.99 -11.30
CA LEU A 38 0.10 -31.93 -10.21
C LEU A 38 0.70 -31.52 -8.87
N GLN A 39 1.99 -31.78 -8.64
CA GLN A 39 2.68 -31.36 -7.41
C GLN A 39 2.79 -29.84 -7.28
N PHE A 40 2.76 -29.10 -8.40
CA PHE A 40 2.82 -27.64 -8.45
C PHE A 40 1.44 -27.00 -8.42
N LYS A 41 0.36 -27.80 -8.41
CA LYS A 41 -0.98 -27.25 -8.29
C LYS A 41 -1.08 -26.53 -6.93
N PRO A 42 -1.44 -25.24 -6.90
CA PRO A 42 -1.69 -24.55 -5.65
C PRO A 42 -2.69 -25.35 -4.82
N VAL A 43 -2.35 -25.60 -3.56
CA VAL A 43 -3.30 -26.23 -2.64
C VAL A 43 -4.50 -25.30 -2.50
N ASP A 44 -5.67 -25.80 -2.87
CA ASP A 44 -6.90 -25.07 -2.68
C ASP A 44 -7.09 -24.87 -1.17
N LYS A 45 -6.96 -23.61 -0.71
CA LYS A 45 -7.21 -23.26 0.68
C LYS A 45 -8.60 -23.75 1.06
N THR A 46 -8.69 -24.47 2.17
CA THR A 46 -9.96 -24.87 2.76
C THR A 46 -10.81 -23.63 3.07
N ASP A 47 -12.13 -23.80 3.17
CA ASP A 47 -13.03 -22.68 3.52
C ASP A 47 -12.66 -22.07 4.88
N ALA A 48 -12.15 -22.89 5.80
CA ALA A 48 -11.63 -22.44 7.09
C ALA A 48 -10.40 -21.54 6.96
N GLU A 49 -9.43 -21.89 6.10
CA GLU A 49 -8.23 -21.08 5.86
C GLU A 49 -8.57 -19.76 5.16
N LYS A 50 -9.50 -19.78 4.19
CA LYS A 50 -9.98 -18.55 3.53
C LYS A 50 -10.67 -17.62 4.53
N ALA A 51 -11.51 -18.17 5.41
CA ALA A 51 -12.19 -17.38 6.44
C ALA A 51 -11.20 -16.79 7.45
N LEU A 52 -10.14 -17.53 7.79
CA LEU A 52 -9.10 -17.07 8.70
C LEU A 52 -8.26 -15.94 8.09
N GLU A 53 -7.84 -16.08 6.83
CA GLU A 53 -7.12 -15.04 6.09
C GLU A 53 -7.96 -13.76 5.93
N GLN A 54 -9.26 -13.88 5.65
CA GLN A 54 -10.17 -12.73 5.61
C GLN A 54 -10.24 -12.03 6.96
N ARG A 55 -10.36 -12.79 8.07
CA ARG A 55 -10.37 -12.20 9.41
C ARG A 55 -9.05 -11.51 9.76
N GLU A 56 -7.91 -12.08 9.40
CA GLU A 56 -6.61 -11.46 9.61
C GLU A 56 -6.49 -10.13 8.84
N GLN A 57 -6.92 -10.11 7.57
CA GLN A 57 -6.94 -8.89 6.77
C GLN A 57 -7.87 -7.83 7.37
N GLU A 58 -9.06 -8.21 7.86
CA GLU A 58 -9.98 -7.29 8.52
C GLU A 58 -9.42 -6.74 9.84
N LEU A 59 -8.79 -7.59 10.65
CA LEU A 59 -8.15 -7.18 11.90
C LEU A 59 -7.01 -6.21 11.62
N PHE A 60 -6.17 -6.49 10.64
CA PHE A 60 -5.07 -5.61 10.27
C PHE A 60 -5.56 -4.26 9.75
N LYS A 61 -6.62 -4.24 8.92
CA LYS A 61 -7.26 -2.96 8.49
C LYS A 61 -7.78 -2.15 9.68
N LYS A 62 -8.37 -2.81 10.68
CA LYS A 62 -8.83 -2.14 11.90
C LYS A 62 -7.66 -1.60 12.72
N GLU A 63 -6.58 -2.37 12.85
CA GLU A 63 -5.35 -1.96 13.52
C GLU A 63 -4.75 -0.70 12.88
N ILE A 64 -4.63 -0.68 11.54
CA ILE A 64 -4.20 0.52 10.79
C ILE A 64 -5.11 1.71 11.12
N SER A 65 -6.43 1.54 11.05
CA SER A 65 -7.37 2.63 11.32
C SER A 65 -7.25 3.18 12.75
N ILE A 66 -7.07 2.30 13.75
CA ILE A 66 -6.91 2.69 15.14
C ILE A 66 -5.61 3.46 15.34
N GLU A 67 -4.50 2.93 14.82
CA GLU A 67 -3.17 3.53 15.00
C GLU A 67 -3.08 4.91 14.32
N LEU A 68 -3.68 5.06 13.14
CA LEU A 68 -3.75 6.35 12.46
C LEU A 68 -4.59 7.37 13.23
N LYS A 69 -5.76 6.97 13.74
CA LYS A 69 -6.59 7.83 14.59
C LYS A 69 -5.86 8.25 15.86
N ALA A 70 -5.13 7.33 16.50
CA ALA A 70 -4.35 7.62 17.71
C ALA A 70 -3.29 8.71 17.45
N ASN A 71 -2.75 8.76 16.23
CA ASN A 71 -1.76 9.75 15.81
C ASN A 71 -2.36 10.97 15.08
N LYS A 72 -3.70 11.09 14.96
CA LYS A 72 -4.39 12.15 14.20
C LYS A 72 -4.01 12.19 12.71
N LEU A 73 -3.80 11.01 12.13
CA LEU A 73 -3.40 10.80 10.74
C LEU A 73 -4.48 10.06 9.94
N ASP A 74 -5.70 10.01 10.47
CA ASP A 74 -6.87 9.35 9.87
C ASP A 74 -7.19 9.84 8.45
N ASP A 75 -6.99 11.13 8.17
CA ASP A 75 -7.13 11.72 6.83
C ASP A 75 -6.20 11.10 5.78
N PHE A 76 -5.13 10.42 6.21
CA PHE A 76 -4.12 9.82 5.33
C PHE A 76 -4.32 8.32 5.11
N ALA A 77 -5.38 7.72 5.67
CA ALA A 77 -5.60 6.27 5.62
C ALA A 77 -5.65 5.72 4.19
N GLU A 78 -6.25 6.44 3.24
CA GLU A 78 -6.34 6.02 1.84
C GLU A 78 -4.98 6.02 1.10
N PHE A 79 -3.99 6.74 1.63
CA PHE A 79 -2.65 6.87 1.02
C PHE A 79 -1.61 5.93 1.65
N LEU A 80 -1.97 5.26 2.74
CA LEU A 80 -1.08 4.38 3.49
C LEU A 80 -1.25 2.93 3.02
N ASN A 81 -0.37 2.50 2.12
CA ASN A 81 -0.22 1.09 1.78
C ASN A 81 0.88 0.47 2.64
N VAL A 82 0.50 -0.41 3.56
CA VAL A 82 1.42 -1.10 4.49
C VAL A 82 1.07 -2.57 4.55
N SER A 83 2.08 -3.43 4.58
CA SER A 83 1.88 -4.89 4.62
C SER A 83 2.09 -5.48 6.02
N ASN A 84 2.63 -4.72 6.96
CA ASN A 84 2.89 -5.15 8.32
C ASN A 84 2.92 -3.97 9.31
N ALA A 85 2.92 -4.29 10.61
CA ALA A 85 2.89 -3.32 11.69
C ALA A 85 4.18 -2.48 11.80
N GLU A 86 5.35 -3.01 11.38
CA GLU A 86 6.61 -2.25 11.41
C GLU A 86 6.62 -1.14 10.38
N GLU A 87 6.18 -1.44 9.15
CA GLU A 87 5.98 -0.45 8.09
C GLU A 87 4.99 0.62 8.52
N LEU A 88 3.87 0.25 9.14
CA LEU A 88 2.89 1.19 9.68
C LEU A 88 3.54 2.17 10.66
N LYS A 89 4.28 1.68 11.65
CA LYS A 89 4.98 2.53 12.63
C LYS A 89 6.01 3.45 11.99
N ALA A 90 6.78 2.93 11.02
CA ALA A 90 7.77 3.72 10.30
C ALA A 90 7.11 4.86 9.50
N LYS A 91 6.02 4.56 8.79
CA LYS A 91 5.26 5.56 8.00
C LYS A 91 4.62 6.62 8.89
N ILE A 92 4.00 6.22 10.00
CA ILE A 92 3.44 7.14 10.99
C ILE A 92 4.52 8.08 11.52
N THR A 93 5.67 7.55 11.91
CA THR A 93 6.80 8.35 12.40
C THR A 93 7.28 9.37 11.35
N GLN A 94 7.40 8.95 10.09
CA GLN A 94 7.80 9.84 9.00
C GLN A 94 6.75 10.93 8.76
N LEU A 95 5.47 10.56 8.73
CA LEU A 95 4.39 11.50 8.45
C LEU A 95 4.24 12.54 9.56
N SER A 96 4.31 12.13 10.82
CA SER A 96 4.32 13.04 11.97
C SER A 96 5.48 14.03 11.90
N LYS A 97 6.71 13.58 11.59
CA LYS A 97 7.86 14.47 11.41
C LYS A 97 7.65 15.50 10.30
N ILE A 98 7.06 15.10 9.17
CA ILE A 98 6.76 16.01 8.05
C ILE A 98 5.73 17.07 8.47
N LEU A 99 4.68 16.65 9.17
CA LEU A 99 3.65 17.58 9.65
C LEU A 99 4.22 18.58 10.66
N ASP A 100 5.06 18.12 11.58
CA ASP A 100 5.70 19.00 12.55
C ASP A 100 6.67 19.98 11.89
N ALA A 101 7.47 19.54 10.93
CA ALA A 101 8.34 20.43 10.15
C ALA A 101 7.53 21.50 9.38
N ARG A 102 6.39 21.13 8.79
CA ARG A 102 5.51 22.09 8.10
C ARG A 102 4.86 23.08 9.05
N LYS A 103 4.45 22.65 10.26
CA LYS A 103 3.93 23.56 11.28
C LYS A 103 4.97 24.60 11.69
N ILE A 104 6.23 24.21 11.87
CA ILE A 104 7.32 25.15 12.20
C ILE A 104 7.52 26.15 11.06
N ASN A 105 7.57 25.69 9.81
CA ASN A 105 7.78 26.56 8.65
C ASN A 105 6.64 27.56 8.44
N ASN A 106 5.39 27.17 8.72
CA ASN A 106 4.22 28.05 8.59
C ASN A 106 3.93 28.86 9.85
N GLY A 107 4.49 28.48 11.00
CA GLY A 107 4.29 29.11 12.30
C GLY A 107 5.32 30.19 12.63
N TYR A 108 6.35 30.38 11.81
CA TYR A 108 7.30 31.47 11.98
C TYR A 108 6.63 32.82 11.66
N VAL A 109 6.17 33.50 12.71
CA VAL A 109 5.84 34.93 12.65
C VAL A 109 7.15 35.69 12.92
N PRO A 110 7.65 36.51 11.97
CA PRO A 110 8.87 37.27 12.19
C PRO A 110 8.73 38.17 13.43
N ASP A 111 9.67 38.06 14.36
CA ASP A 111 9.79 38.91 15.56
C ASP A 111 10.01 40.40 15.20
N THR A 112 10.25 40.67 13.92
CA THR A 112 10.49 42.01 13.33
C THR A 112 9.28 42.66 12.68
N HIS A 113 8.05 42.31 13.05
CA HIS A 113 6.97 43.29 12.92
C HIS A 113 7.20 44.36 13.99
N LYS A 114 8.05 45.36 13.70
CA LYS A 114 8.05 46.62 14.47
C LYS A 114 6.59 47.05 14.55
N GLN A 115 5.99 46.95 15.73
CA GLN A 115 4.64 47.47 15.91
C GLN A 115 4.72 48.96 15.58
N THR A 116 3.96 49.37 14.56
CA THR A 116 3.91 50.76 14.11
C THR A 116 3.54 51.62 15.30
N THR A 117 4.51 52.37 15.82
CA THR A 117 4.28 53.16 17.03
C THR A 117 3.31 54.31 16.71
N ALA A 118 2.66 54.87 17.74
CA ALA A 118 1.81 56.05 17.54
C ALA A 118 2.56 57.21 16.83
N TYR A 119 3.89 57.31 17.06
CA TYR A 119 4.75 58.24 16.35
C TYR A 119 4.89 57.89 14.86
N ASP A 120 5.14 56.62 14.53
CA ASP A 120 5.28 56.17 13.13
C ASP A 120 3.98 56.37 12.34
N GLN A 121 2.82 56.18 12.97
CA GLN A 121 1.51 56.44 12.36
C GLN A 121 1.27 57.94 12.10
N ALA A 122 1.68 58.81 13.02
CA ALA A 122 1.57 60.26 12.87
C ALA A 122 2.55 60.80 11.83
N ALA A 123 3.79 60.28 11.81
CA ALA A 123 4.82 60.64 10.84
C ALA A 123 4.39 60.28 9.41
N ALA A 124 3.80 59.10 9.20
CA ALA A 124 3.27 58.69 7.89
C ALA A 124 2.15 59.61 7.37
N LYS A 125 1.42 60.29 8.27
CA LYS A 125 0.33 61.22 7.93
C LYS A 125 0.76 62.69 7.90
N ASN A 126 2.04 62.99 8.11
CA ASN A 126 2.56 64.34 8.34
C ASN A 126 1.83 65.11 9.46
N ASP A 127 1.31 64.38 10.46
CA ASP A 127 0.63 64.96 11.62
C ASP A 127 1.66 65.38 12.68
N VAL A 128 2.12 66.63 12.59
CA VAL A 128 3.10 67.21 13.52
C VAL A 128 2.59 67.21 14.96
N ASN A 129 1.30 67.45 15.19
CA ASN A 129 0.71 67.46 16.52
C ASN A 129 0.68 66.04 17.11
N GLY A 130 0.28 65.04 16.31
CA GLY A 130 0.33 63.63 16.68
C GLY A 130 1.75 63.14 16.97
N MET A 131 2.75 63.60 16.21
CA MET A 131 4.16 63.27 16.44
C MET A 131 4.68 63.82 17.78
N ILE A 132 4.35 65.06 18.12
CA ILE A 132 4.73 65.69 19.39
C ILE A 132 4.02 65.00 20.55
N GLY A 133 2.71 64.77 20.42
CA GLY A 133 1.90 64.08 21.42
C GLY A 133 2.43 62.68 21.73
N ALA A 134 2.80 61.91 20.71
CA ALA A 134 3.39 60.57 20.88
C ALA A 134 4.76 60.60 21.60
N LYS A 135 5.59 61.63 21.35
CA LYS A 135 6.88 61.80 22.05
C LYS A 135 6.68 62.19 23.51
N LEU A 136 5.76 63.11 23.81
CA LEU A 136 5.48 63.56 25.17
C LEU A 136 4.83 62.44 25.99
N ALA A 137 3.87 61.71 25.42
CA ALA A 137 3.25 60.57 26.07
C ALA A 137 4.28 59.50 26.47
N LYS A 138 5.36 59.34 25.70
CA LYS A 138 6.47 58.43 26.02
C LYS A 138 7.40 58.94 27.13
N LEU A 139 7.42 60.24 27.39
CA LEU A 139 8.26 60.86 28.43
C LEU A 139 7.57 60.91 29.80
N PHE A 140 6.24 60.84 29.83
CA PHE A 140 5.42 60.98 31.04
C PHE A 140 4.63 59.72 31.41
N ASN A 141 4.90 58.60 30.75
CA ASN A 141 4.46 57.25 31.14
C ASN A 141 5.62 56.46 31.73
#